data_AF-A0A096MBJ9-F1
#
_entry.id   AF-A0A096MBJ9-F1
#
_cell.length_a   1.000
_cell.length_b   1.000
_cell.length_c   1.000
_cell.angle_alpha   90.00
_cell.angle_beta   90.00
_cell.angle_gamma   90.00
#
_symmetry.space_group_name_H-M   'P 1'
#
loop_
_entity.id
_entity.type
_entity.pdbx_description
1 polymer ?
#
loop_
_entity_poly.entity_id
_entity_poly.type
_entity_poly.pdbx_seq_one_letter_code
_entity_poly.pdbx_strand_id
1 'polypeptide(L)'
;MLQSFRAKLSALFSSITLDQAMLPDYNMNQQDLSSRYGPVVECVTQFLNKADKQNSRAAAIMHLGAAEEFMRHFQVLGFMGSSSAATTSETIITLLHRVISSVQRRIVMGDITPLFLQKLQTFYQNRICFPADMRQLKNSLTIRPWQDVLLVSVLKGQNVLGFRKDKGKKDVLLETISVVLLRTELLQLQSRYRELCRYLRVVLTDNVTLYQHIQDLIPFFKCKLGEFGSALESLFPPVNPPASRFTPAIFLLFLRIFETATAPRLTVSQLEQLCFSEASWEPIKDAVPLKRSELVKFALKAQRCSLSVYSDPECWASLLKVVCSPHGSPTALPIPSQQFLYESRDAVIDQLNQQGYNIQISRCFLRTYPDQALLLLVTGALGVRILQGSFSPALPVLNAYKDNLWAFQWLCDGMTSSQDRLHSFLKEITQKPSNTPGNQLVVDFK
;
A
#
# COMPACT_ATOMS: atom_id res chain seq x y z
N MET A 1 39.59 7.31 -9.65
CA MET A 1 38.29 7.69 -10.25
C MET A 1 37.84 9.09 -9.82
N LEU A 2 37.64 9.36 -8.53
CA LEU A 2 37.14 10.64 -8.04
C LEU A 2 38.02 11.85 -8.44
N GLN A 3 39.36 11.69 -8.39
CA GLN A 3 40.30 12.71 -8.84
C GLN A 3 40.15 13.06 -10.34
N SER A 4 39.99 12.04 -11.19
CA SER A 4 39.76 12.24 -12.63
C SER A 4 38.43 12.95 -12.89
N PHE A 5 37.39 12.61 -12.12
CA PHE A 5 36.11 13.31 -12.17
C PHE A 5 36.24 14.78 -11.75
N ARG A 6 36.89 15.07 -10.62
CA ARG A 6 37.17 16.44 -10.14
C ARG A 6 37.89 17.27 -11.21
N ALA A 7 38.92 16.72 -11.85
CA ALA A 7 39.65 17.40 -12.91
C ALA A 7 38.75 17.72 -14.13
N LYS A 8 37.96 16.74 -14.60
CA LYS A 8 37.03 16.93 -15.72
C LYS A 8 35.95 17.96 -15.41
N LEU A 9 35.35 17.87 -14.23
CA LEU A 9 34.29 18.77 -13.81
C LEU A 9 34.82 20.21 -13.67
N SER A 10 36.01 20.38 -13.07
CA SER A 10 36.65 21.68 -12.97
C SER A 10 36.92 22.30 -14.34
N ALA A 11 37.38 21.52 -15.32
CA ALA A 11 37.61 22.00 -16.68
C ALA A 11 36.32 22.49 -17.36
N LEU A 12 35.22 21.75 -17.20
CA LEU A 12 33.90 22.15 -17.72
C LEU A 12 33.37 23.43 -17.05
N PHE A 13 33.59 23.60 -15.74
CA PHE A 13 33.21 24.84 -15.06
C PHE A 13 34.08 26.01 -15.48
N SER A 14 35.38 25.82 -15.67
CA SER A 14 36.29 26.84 -16.18
C SER A 14 35.87 27.36 -17.55
N SER A 15 35.47 26.47 -18.48
CA SER A 15 34.98 26.90 -19.80
C SER A 15 33.71 27.73 -19.69
N ILE A 16 32.76 27.33 -18.84
CA ILE A 16 31.51 28.07 -18.63
C ILE A 16 31.78 29.48 -18.08
N THR A 17 32.70 29.61 -17.12
CA THR A 17 33.07 30.92 -16.54
C THR A 17 33.83 31.81 -17.51
N LEU A 18 34.69 31.24 -18.36
CA LEU A 18 35.44 31.98 -19.37
C LEU A 18 34.49 32.54 -20.45
N ASP A 19 33.53 31.72 -20.88
CA ASP A 19 32.50 32.12 -21.85
C ASP A 19 31.54 33.18 -21.29
N GLN A 20 31.28 33.20 -19.98
CA GLN A 20 30.49 34.24 -19.31
C GLN A 20 31.23 35.58 -19.21
N ALA A 21 32.54 35.57 -18.98
CA ALA A 21 33.33 36.80 -18.88
C ALA A 21 33.49 37.54 -20.23
N MET A 22 33.21 36.87 -21.35
CA MET A 22 33.36 37.41 -22.71
C MET A 22 32.06 37.98 -23.30
N LEU A 23 30.94 37.95 -22.56
CA LEU A 23 29.63 38.45 -23.02
C LEU A 23 29.27 39.79 -22.35
N PRO A 24 28.88 40.84 -23.11
CA PRO A 24 28.37 42.08 -22.53
C PRO A 24 27.08 41.84 -21.73
N ASP A 25 26.88 42.63 -20.68
CA ASP A 25 25.70 42.67 -19.79
C ASP A 25 24.37 42.89 -20.54
N TYR A 26 23.87 41.90 -21.27
CA TYR A 26 22.52 41.92 -21.83
C TYR A 26 21.90 40.51 -21.86
N ASN A 27 20.84 40.36 -21.06
CA ASN A 27 19.80 39.32 -21.08
C ASN A 27 20.18 37.99 -21.77
N MET A 28 20.89 37.13 -21.04
CA MET A 28 21.02 35.72 -21.39
C MET A 28 19.64 35.04 -21.37
N ASN A 29 19.20 34.54 -22.52
CA ASN A 29 17.97 33.74 -22.63
C ASN A 29 18.12 32.40 -21.89
N GLN A 30 17.05 31.94 -21.22
CA GLN A 30 17.02 30.69 -20.43
C GLN A 30 17.46 29.43 -21.21
N GLN A 31 17.21 29.39 -22.53
CA GLN A 31 17.64 28.28 -23.40
C GLN A 31 19.16 28.19 -23.56
N ASP A 32 19.88 29.32 -23.50
CA ASP A 32 21.34 29.36 -23.73
C ASP A 32 22.15 29.00 -22.48
N LEU A 33 21.57 29.12 -21.28
CA LEU A 33 22.18 28.61 -20.04
C LEU A 33 21.97 27.10 -19.87
N SER A 34 20.78 26.60 -20.22
CA SER A 34 20.46 25.17 -20.17
C SER A 34 21.35 24.35 -21.12
N SER A 35 21.60 24.86 -22.33
CA SER A 35 22.53 24.25 -23.30
C SER A 35 23.97 24.18 -22.76
N ARG A 36 24.45 25.23 -22.07
CA ARG A 36 25.80 25.28 -21.49
C ARG A 36 25.99 24.40 -20.26
N TYR A 37 24.94 24.15 -19.48
CA TYR A 37 25.02 23.29 -18.29
C TYR A 37 24.81 21.79 -18.60
N GLY A 38 24.27 21.46 -19.78
CA GLY A 38 24.10 20.09 -20.26
C GLY A 38 25.35 19.19 -20.11
N PRO A 39 26.54 19.62 -20.58
CA PRO A 39 27.78 18.85 -20.44
C PRO A 39 28.19 18.58 -18.98
N VAL A 40 27.90 19.51 -18.06
CA VAL A 40 28.16 19.33 -16.62
C VAL A 40 27.25 18.26 -16.05
N VAL A 41 25.94 18.36 -16.34
CA VAL A 41 24.93 17.38 -15.88
C VAL A 41 25.25 16.00 -16.43
N GLU A 42 25.64 15.91 -17.70
CA GLU A 42 26.04 14.66 -18.33
C GLU A 42 27.28 14.07 -17.66
N CYS A 43 28.32 14.89 -17.43
CA CYS A 43 29.54 14.47 -16.76
C CYS A 43 29.26 13.89 -15.36
N VAL A 44 28.45 14.59 -14.55
CA VAL A 44 28.02 14.14 -13.23
C VAL A 44 27.22 12.84 -13.36
N THR A 45 26.22 12.79 -14.24
CA THR A 45 25.34 11.63 -14.46
C THR A 45 26.14 10.39 -14.85
N GLN A 46 27.08 10.50 -15.78
CA GLN A 46 27.96 9.41 -16.19
C GLN A 46 28.84 8.92 -15.03
N PHE A 47 29.35 9.84 -14.19
CA PHE A 47 30.12 9.47 -13.01
C PHE A 47 29.27 8.74 -11.97
N LEU A 48 28.05 9.22 -11.70
CA LEU A 48 27.11 8.56 -10.79
C LEU A 48 26.72 7.16 -11.32
N ASN A 49 26.50 7.01 -12.62
CA ASN A 49 26.27 5.70 -13.26
C ASN A 49 27.44 4.72 -13.03
N LYS A 50 28.69 5.23 -13.06
CA LYS A 50 29.89 4.42 -12.76
C LYS A 50 29.99 4.09 -11.28
N ALA A 51 29.64 5.03 -10.40
CA ALA A 51 29.54 4.80 -8.96
C ALA A 51 28.51 3.71 -8.66
N ASP A 52 27.40 3.67 -9.40
CA ASP A 52 26.33 2.72 -9.16
C ASP A 52 26.74 1.25 -9.38
N LYS A 53 27.78 1.02 -10.18
CA LYS A 53 28.39 -0.30 -10.43
C LYS A 53 29.41 -0.73 -9.38
N GLN A 54 29.72 0.12 -8.40
CA GLN A 54 30.67 -0.20 -7.33
C GLN A 54 29.96 -0.79 -6.10
N ASN A 55 30.74 -1.39 -5.20
CA ASN A 55 30.24 -1.85 -3.90
C ASN A 55 29.66 -0.69 -3.07
N SER A 56 28.81 -1.01 -2.09
CA SER A 56 28.05 -0.02 -1.31
C SER A 56 28.91 1.07 -0.68
N ARG A 57 30.10 0.74 -0.17
CA ARG A 57 31.00 1.73 0.46
C ARG A 57 31.63 2.65 -0.58
N ALA A 58 32.24 2.08 -1.61
CA ALA A 58 32.91 2.83 -2.66
C ALA A 58 31.93 3.75 -3.40
N ALA A 59 30.74 3.25 -3.71
CA ALA A 59 29.71 4.04 -4.36
C ALA A 59 29.20 5.18 -3.48
N ALA A 60 28.97 4.95 -2.17
CA ALA A 60 28.56 6.03 -1.26
C ALA A 60 29.61 7.15 -1.20
N ILE A 61 30.90 6.79 -1.12
CA ILE A 61 32.00 7.76 -1.17
C ILE A 61 31.99 8.53 -2.50
N MET A 62 31.83 7.82 -3.63
CA MET A 62 31.80 8.45 -4.95
C MET A 62 30.63 9.42 -5.11
N HIS A 63 29.42 9.02 -4.69
CA HIS A 63 28.22 9.87 -4.72
C HIS A 63 28.40 11.13 -3.86
N LEU A 64 28.90 10.99 -2.62
CA LEU A 64 29.14 12.14 -1.75
C LEU A 64 30.24 13.06 -2.26
N GLY A 65 31.34 12.51 -2.77
CA GLY A 65 32.40 13.33 -3.35
C GLY A 65 31.96 14.01 -4.66
N ALA A 66 31.07 13.40 -5.45
CA ALA A 66 30.45 14.08 -6.58
C ALA A 66 29.62 15.28 -6.13
N ALA A 67 28.81 15.11 -5.08
CA ALA A 67 28.01 16.19 -4.51
C ALA A 67 28.84 17.32 -3.91
N GLU A 68 29.94 17.01 -3.22
CA GLU A 68 30.89 18.04 -2.77
C GLU A 68 31.38 18.90 -3.96
N GLU A 69 31.77 18.25 -5.06
CA GLU A 69 32.29 18.97 -6.23
C GLU A 69 31.25 19.85 -6.91
N PHE A 70 30.11 19.29 -7.35
CA PHE A 70 29.16 20.09 -8.12
C PHE A 70 28.48 21.17 -7.26
N MET A 71 28.31 20.93 -5.95
CA MET A 71 27.76 21.95 -5.04
C MET A 71 28.73 23.10 -4.82
N ARG A 72 30.04 22.83 -4.71
CA ARG A 72 31.07 23.87 -4.60
C ARG A 72 31.06 24.81 -5.81
N HIS A 73 30.94 24.24 -7.01
CA HIS A 73 30.91 25.03 -8.25
C HIS A 73 29.60 25.80 -8.44
N PHE A 74 28.46 25.25 -7.98
CA PHE A 74 27.19 25.95 -8.03
C PHE A 74 27.20 27.25 -7.22
N GLN A 75 27.80 27.24 -6.03
CA GLN A 75 27.86 28.42 -5.17
C GLN A 75 28.61 29.59 -5.80
N VAL A 76 29.69 29.29 -6.54
CA VAL A 76 30.48 30.30 -7.26
C VAL A 76 29.63 30.96 -8.34
N LEU A 77 28.80 30.20 -9.06
CA LEU A 77 27.92 30.72 -10.11
C LEU A 77 26.69 31.47 -9.54
N GLY A 78 26.12 31.00 -8.44
CA GLY A 78 25.00 31.66 -7.77
C GLY A 78 25.34 33.05 -7.21
N PHE A 79 26.61 33.30 -6.90
CA PHE A 79 27.10 34.62 -6.48
C PHE A 79 27.15 35.64 -7.63
N MET A 80 27.17 35.20 -8.90
CA MET A 80 27.27 36.07 -10.09
C MET A 80 25.91 36.63 -10.59
N GLY A 81 24.85 36.58 -9.77
CA GLY A 81 23.69 37.47 -9.93
C GLY A 81 22.83 37.30 -11.19
N SER A 82 22.70 36.11 -11.77
CA SER A 82 21.81 35.92 -12.94
C SER A 82 20.35 35.65 -12.54
N SER A 83 19.40 36.36 -13.15
CA SER A 83 17.94 36.17 -13.05
C SER A 83 17.41 34.82 -13.58
N SER A 84 18.31 33.94 -14.06
CA SER A 84 18.07 32.58 -14.54
C SER A 84 18.23 31.50 -13.43
N ALA A 85 18.30 31.91 -12.16
CA ALA A 85 18.58 31.05 -11.00
C ALA A 85 17.63 29.85 -10.82
N ALA A 86 16.39 29.90 -11.31
CA ALA A 86 15.37 28.87 -11.05
C ALA A 86 15.68 27.51 -11.73
N THR A 87 15.97 27.48 -13.03
CA THR A 87 16.18 26.23 -13.79
C THR A 87 17.49 25.52 -13.43
N THR A 88 18.54 26.28 -13.15
CA THR A 88 19.83 25.75 -12.68
C THR A 88 19.70 25.18 -11.27
N SER A 89 18.89 25.82 -10.41
CA SER A 89 18.58 25.32 -9.06
C SER A 89 17.83 23.97 -9.13
N GLU A 90 16.82 23.83 -9.99
CA GLU A 90 16.05 22.59 -10.15
C GLU A 90 16.90 21.40 -10.63
N THR A 91 17.79 21.64 -11.59
CA THR A 91 18.70 20.61 -12.11
C THR A 91 19.64 20.08 -11.03
N ILE A 92 20.17 20.99 -10.19
CA ILE A 92 21.10 20.64 -9.11
C ILE A 92 20.37 19.96 -7.96
N ILE A 93 19.16 20.41 -7.64
CA ILE A 93 18.27 19.73 -6.70
C ILE A 93 18.02 18.29 -7.16
N THR A 94 17.80 18.08 -8.45
CA THR A 94 17.59 16.74 -9.03
C THR A 94 18.83 15.85 -8.87
N LEU A 95 20.03 16.36 -9.20
CA LEU A 95 21.29 15.64 -9.00
C LEU A 95 21.55 15.32 -7.52
N LEU A 96 21.25 16.27 -6.63
CA LEU A 96 21.42 16.11 -5.20
C LEU A 96 20.43 15.08 -4.64
N HIS A 97 19.16 15.09 -5.06
CA HIS A 97 18.19 14.06 -4.71
C HIS A 97 18.64 12.67 -5.18
N ARG A 98 19.21 12.57 -6.38
CA ARG A 98 19.79 11.30 -6.86
C ARG A 98 20.93 10.81 -5.95
N VAL A 99 21.83 11.70 -5.55
CA VAL A 99 22.92 11.37 -4.59
C VAL A 99 22.33 10.93 -3.26
N ILE A 100 21.40 11.70 -2.69
CA ILE A 100 20.76 11.40 -1.41
C ILE A 100 20.09 10.03 -1.46
N SER A 101 19.26 9.77 -2.47
CA SER A 101 18.54 8.50 -2.62
C SER A 101 19.48 7.31 -2.76
N SER A 102 20.54 7.42 -3.57
CA SER A 102 21.54 6.35 -3.72
C SER A 102 22.30 6.08 -2.42
N VAL A 103 22.71 7.13 -1.71
CA VAL A 103 23.44 6.99 -0.44
C VAL A 103 22.53 6.43 0.66
N GLN A 104 21.29 6.92 0.79
CA GLN A 104 20.28 6.36 1.70
C GLN A 104 20.08 4.86 1.44
N ARG A 105 19.87 4.46 0.18
CA ARG A 105 19.70 3.05 -0.21
C ARG A 105 20.90 2.22 0.21
N ARG A 106 22.13 2.69 -0.02
CA ARG A 106 23.35 1.97 0.37
C ARG A 106 23.52 1.84 1.87
N ILE A 107 23.12 2.85 2.63
CA ILE A 107 23.15 2.83 4.10
C ILE A 107 22.14 1.84 4.66
N VAL A 108 20.91 1.85 4.14
CA VAL A 108 19.82 1.03 4.69
C VAL A 108 19.92 -0.42 4.21
N MET A 109 20.15 -0.62 2.91
CA MET A 109 20.13 -1.95 2.27
C MET A 109 21.48 -2.66 2.29
N GLY A 110 22.58 -1.94 2.51
CA GLY A 110 23.93 -2.49 2.45
C GLY A 110 24.58 -2.73 3.82
N ASP A 111 25.69 -3.45 3.82
CA ASP A 111 26.49 -3.74 5.02
C ASP A 111 27.42 -2.57 5.40
N ILE A 112 26.80 -1.48 5.84
CA ILE A 112 27.49 -0.28 6.32
C ILE A 112 27.64 -0.35 7.84
N THR A 113 28.88 -0.30 8.33
CA THR A 113 29.15 -0.28 9.78
C THR A 113 28.73 1.06 10.39
N PRO A 114 28.31 1.11 11.67
CA PRO A 114 27.92 2.36 12.32
C PRO A 114 29.02 3.44 12.28
N LEU A 115 30.28 3.04 12.46
CA LEU A 115 31.42 3.96 12.40
C LEU A 115 31.63 4.54 10.99
N PHE A 116 31.37 3.76 9.95
CA PHE A 116 31.45 4.25 8.57
C PHE A 116 30.25 5.14 8.24
N LEU A 117 29.04 4.78 8.68
CA LEU A 117 27.84 5.63 8.56
C LEU A 117 28.08 7.02 9.16
N GLN A 118 28.62 7.08 10.38
CA GLN A 118 28.93 8.35 11.04
C GLN A 118 29.86 9.21 10.18
N LYS A 119 30.92 8.62 9.59
CA LYS A 119 31.84 9.35 8.69
C LYS A 119 31.12 9.91 7.46
N LEU A 120 30.22 9.13 6.84
CA LEU A 120 29.42 9.58 5.69
C LEU A 120 28.49 10.73 6.06
N GLN A 121 27.81 10.64 7.21
CA GLN A 121 26.89 11.67 7.71
C GLN A 121 27.62 12.96 8.06
N THR A 122 28.73 12.86 8.79
CA THR A 122 29.59 14.00 9.12
C THR A 122 30.14 14.66 7.86
N PHE A 123 30.57 13.87 6.86
CA PHE A 123 31.00 14.41 5.58
C PHE A 123 29.86 15.18 4.90
N TYR A 124 28.68 14.58 4.77
CA TYR A 124 27.52 15.22 4.13
C TYR A 124 27.13 16.54 4.81
N GLN A 125 27.04 16.54 6.15
CA GLN A 125 26.60 17.71 6.92
C GLN A 125 27.62 18.85 6.93
N ASN A 126 28.92 18.54 6.87
CA ASN A 126 30.00 19.51 7.05
C ASN A 126 30.68 19.95 5.75
N ARG A 127 30.76 19.07 4.74
CA ARG A 127 31.46 19.35 3.47
C ARG A 127 30.54 19.83 2.37
N ILE A 128 29.28 19.38 2.36
CA ILE A 128 28.33 19.83 1.36
C ILE A 128 27.71 21.13 1.84
N CYS A 129 27.98 22.20 1.09
CA CYS A 129 27.47 23.52 1.42
C CYS A 129 26.09 23.72 0.79
N PHE A 130 25.04 23.77 1.61
CA PHE A 130 23.66 23.97 1.16
C PHE A 130 23.31 25.46 1.09
N PRO A 131 22.84 25.96 -0.06
CA PRO A 131 22.20 27.28 -0.16
C PRO A 131 21.00 27.42 0.80
N ALA A 132 20.57 28.66 1.06
CA ALA A 132 19.45 28.95 1.95
C ALA A 132 18.19 28.15 1.59
N ASP A 133 17.86 28.08 0.29
CA ASP A 133 16.66 27.43 -0.24
C ASP A 133 16.74 25.89 -0.18
N MET A 134 17.92 25.32 0.08
CA MET A 134 18.16 23.88 0.16
C MET A 134 18.47 23.40 1.57
N ARG A 135 18.34 24.26 2.60
CA ARG A 135 18.66 23.91 4.00
C ARG A 135 17.91 22.69 4.52
N GLN A 136 16.68 22.47 4.04
CA GLN A 136 15.88 21.28 4.36
C GLN A 136 16.59 19.97 4.02
N LEU A 137 17.46 19.96 3.00
CA LEU A 137 18.18 18.76 2.58
C LEU A 137 19.36 18.41 3.49
N LYS A 138 19.85 19.34 4.32
CA LYS A 138 21.05 19.15 5.16
C LYS A 138 20.98 17.92 6.07
N ASN A 139 19.78 17.55 6.49
CA ASN A 139 19.55 16.40 7.38
C ASN A 139 19.08 15.13 6.65
N SER A 140 19.06 15.12 5.31
CA SER A 140 18.52 13.99 4.53
C SER A 140 19.28 12.68 4.75
N LEU A 141 20.55 12.75 5.15
CA LEU A 141 21.35 11.56 5.47
C LEU A 141 21.45 11.26 6.97
N THR A 142 20.71 11.97 7.83
CA THR A 142 20.60 11.65 9.26
C THR A 142 19.75 10.40 9.45
N ILE A 143 20.39 9.24 9.32
CA ILE A 143 19.80 7.90 9.33
C ILE A 143 20.32 7.15 10.55
N ARG A 144 19.44 6.47 11.28
CA ARG A 144 19.84 5.61 12.40
C ARG A 144 20.41 4.29 11.87
N PRO A 145 21.56 3.80 12.36
CA PRO A 145 22.04 2.47 12.01
C PRO A 145 21.05 1.39 12.51
N TRP A 146 21.08 0.21 11.90
CA TRP A 146 20.28 -0.94 12.36
C TRP A 146 20.57 -1.35 13.82
N GLN A 147 21.74 -0.99 14.34
CA GLN A 147 22.18 -1.25 15.72
C GLN A 147 21.80 -0.14 16.71
N ASP A 148 21.10 0.91 16.27
CA ASP A 148 20.59 1.96 17.16
C ASP A 148 19.70 1.36 18.26
N VAL A 149 19.95 1.77 19.51
CA VAL A 149 19.30 1.16 20.68
C VAL A 149 17.78 1.34 20.65
N LEU A 150 17.29 2.52 20.26
CA LEU A 150 15.85 2.77 20.19
C LEU A 150 15.21 1.93 19.09
N LEU A 151 15.80 1.94 17.89
CA LEU A 151 15.32 1.14 16.77
C LEU A 151 15.30 -0.37 17.11
N VAL A 152 16.40 -0.90 17.66
CA VAL A 152 16.48 -2.32 18.05
C VAL A 152 15.42 -2.67 19.09
N SER A 153 15.18 -1.79 20.06
CA SER A 153 14.13 -2.02 21.07
C SER A 153 12.72 -2.07 20.46
N VAL A 154 12.45 -1.26 19.43
CA VAL A 154 11.19 -1.30 18.66
C VAL A 154 11.09 -2.60 17.88
N LEU A 155 12.12 -2.96 17.10
CA LEU A 155 12.12 -4.19 16.28
C LEU A 155 11.95 -5.45 17.14
N LYS A 156 12.56 -5.48 18.33
CA LYS A 156 12.38 -6.57 19.33
C LYS A 156 11.03 -6.54 20.05
N GLY A 157 10.24 -5.48 19.91
CA GLY A 157 8.94 -5.31 20.55
C GLY A 157 9.01 -4.90 22.03
N GLN A 158 10.19 -4.48 22.50
CA GLN A 158 10.41 -3.98 23.86
C GLN A 158 9.94 -2.53 24.00
N ASN A 159 9.93 -1.78 22.89
CA ASN A 159 9.41 -0.42 22.83
C ASN A 159 8.25 -0.33 21.84
N VAL A 160 7.03 -0.16 22.37
CA VAL A 160 5.79 -0.05 21.58
C VAL A 160 5.33 1.39 21.37
N LEU A 161 6.09 2.37 21.87
CA LEU A 161 5.75 3.80 21.78
C LEU A 161 6.62 4.57 20.79
N GLY A 162 7.74 3.99 20.34
CA GLY A 162 8.66 4.63 19.40
C GLY A 162 9.50 5.75 20.02
N PHE A 163 9.57 5.86 21.35
CA PHE A 163 10.44 6.84 22.01
C PHE A 163 11.01 6.31 23.33
N ARG A 164 12.11 6.91 23.79
CA ARG A 164 12.70 6.68 25.12
C ARG A 164 13.11 8.00 25.76
N LYS A 165 13.28 8.00 27.08
CA LYS A 165 13.95 9.11 27.78
C LYS A 165 15.44 8.80 27.83
N ASP A 166 16.25 9.63 27.19
CA ASP A 166 17.71 9.55 27.23
C ASP A 166 18.26 10.83 27.88
N LYS A 167 18.90 10.69 29.05
CA LYS A 167 19.45 11.80 29.84
C LYS A 167 18.48 12.98 30.02
N GLY A 168 17.21 12.66 30.30
CA GLY A 168 16.13 13.65 30.49
C GLY A 168 15.51 14.20 29.20
N LYS A 169 16.08 13.93 28.02
CA LYS A 169 15.52 14.33 26.72
C LYS A 169 14.71 13.18 26.10
N LYS A 170 13.62 13.52 25.42
CA LYS A 170 12.80 12.55 24.68
C LYS A 170 13.48 12.24 23.34
N ASP A 171 13.97 11.03 23.20
CA ASP A 171 14.54 10.48 21.96
C ASP A 171 13.44 9.73 21.21
N VAL A 172 13.06 10.21 20.03
CA VAL A 172 11.93 9.69 19.23
C VAL A 172 12.46 9.04 17.96
N LEU A 173 11.84 7.93 17.55
CA LEU A 173 12.10 7.24 16.29
C LEU A 173 11.47 8.03 15.14
N LEU A 174 12.21 9.03 14.67
CA LEU A 174 11.88 9.87 13.52
C LEU A 174 12.81 9.53 12.37
N GLU A 175 12.26 9.21 11.20
CA GLU A 175 13.00 8.94 9.97
C GLU A 175 12.32 9.58 8.75
N THR A 176 13.09 9.91 7.72
CA THR A 176 12.53 10.40 6.46
C THR A 176 11.77 9.26 5.74
N ILE A 177 10.73 9.60 4.98
CA ILE A 177 9.88 8.62 4.31
C ILE A 177 10.68 7.72 3.37
N SER A 178 11.71 8.24 2.71
CA SER A 178 12.62 7.46 1.86
C SER A 178 13.33 6.36 2.65
N VAL A 179 13.73 6.63 3.91
CA VAL A 179 14.35 5.63 4.79
C VAL A 179 13.32 4.60 5.26
N VAL A 180 12.11 5.05 5.60
CA VAL A 180 10.99 4.15 5.98
C VAL A 180 10.68 3.17 4.84
N LEU A 181 10.62 3.63 3.60
CA LEU A 181 10.41 2.81 2.40
C LEU A 181 11.53 1.78 2.21
N LEU A 182 12.79 2.20 2.33
CA LEU A 182 13.95 1.30 2.21
C LEU A 182 13.98 0.23 3.31
N ARG A 183 13.69 0.61 4.57
CA ARG A 183 13.58 -0.36 5.67
C ARG A 183 12.43 -1.33 5.44
N THR A 184 11.32 -0.85 4.92
CA THR A 184 10.14 -1.66 4.57
C THR A 184 10.48 -2.66 3.47
N GLU A 185 11.18 -2.23 2.42
CA GLU A 185 11.69 -3.11 1.36
C GLU A 185 12.62 -4.19 1.93
N LEU A 186 13.63 -3.80 2.72
CA LEU A 186 14.60 -4.74 3.27
C LEU A 186 13.97 -5.78 4.19
N LEU A 187 13.09 -5.36 5.10
CA LEU A 187 12.43 -6.28 6.03
C LEU A 187 11.49 -7.25 5.31
N GLN A 188 10.85 -6.83 4.20
CA GLN A 188 10.09 -7.72 3.33
C GLN A 188 10.98 -8.75 2.64
N LEU A 189 12.11 -8.32 2.05
CA LEU A 189 13.06 -9.21 1.38
C LEU A 189 13.67 -10.23 2.34
N GLN A 190 13.83 -9.88 3.62
CA GLN A 190 14.30 -10.76 4.69
C GLN A 190 13.17 -11.58 5.34
N SER A 191 11.92 -11.43 4.89
CA SER A 191 10.74 -12.05 5.50
C SER A 191 10.57 -11.75 7.00
N ARG A 192 11.11 -10.63 7.50
CA ARG A 192 11.04 -10.17 8.90
C ARG A 192 9.77 -9.35 9.16
N TYR A 193 8.62 -9.89 8.74
CA TYR A 193 7.33 -9.19 8.78
C TYR A 193 6.90 -8.76 10.18
N ARG A 194 7.24 -9.53 11.23
CA ARG A 194 6.92 -9.20 12.62
C ARG A 194 7.60 -7.91 13.07
N GLU A 195 8.86 -7.74 12.69
CA GLU A 195 9.63 -6.55 13.02
C GLU A 195 9.18 -5.35 12.18
N LEU A 196 8.84 -5.59 10.92
CA LEU A 196 8.23 -4.59 10.04
C LEU A 196 6.93 -4.02 10.62
N CYS A 197 6.02 -4.89 11.07
CA CYS A 197 4.79 -4.45 11.72
C CYS A 197 5.05 -3.63 13.00
N ARG A 198 6.06 -3.99 13.80
CA ARG A 198 6.43 -3.23 15.01
C ARG A 198 6.97 -1.85 14.67
N TYR A 199 7.83 -1.78 13.67
CA TYR A 199 8.42 -0.54 13.18
C TYR A 199 7.36 0.43 12.62
N LEU A 200 6.53 -0.03 11.69
CA LEU A 200 5.48 0.78 11.03
C LEU A 200 4.34 1.23 11.97
N ARG A 201 4.27 0.67 13.18
CA ARG A 201 3.29 1.13 14.19
C ARG A 201 3.74 2.40 14.90
N VAL A 202 5.04 2.66 14.97
CA VAL A 202 5.58 3.65 15.92
C VAL A 202 6.56 4.65 15.31
N VAL A 203 7.10 4.39 14.11
CA VAL A 203 7.98 5.35 13.45
C VAL A 203 7.20 6.61 13.07
N LEU A 204 7.82 7.76 13.27
CA LEU A 204 7.34 9.05 12.77
C LEU A 204 8.11 9.43 11.51
N THR A 205 7.46 10.16 10.62
CA THR A 205 8.08 10.56 9.35
C THR A 205 7.56 11.91 8.85
N ASP A 206 8.28 12.46 7.88
CA ASP A 206 8.06 13.77 7.26
C ASP A 206 6.94 13.77 6.21
N ASN A 207 6.46 12.61 5.77
CA ASN A 207 5.34 12.50 4.82
C ASN A 207 4.24 11.55 5.31
N VAL A 208 3.21 12.11 5.95
CA VAL A 208 2.10 11.37 6.56
C VAL A 208 1.26 10.64 5.52
N THR A 209 1.05 11.23 4.34
CA THR A 209 0.22 10.64 3.27
C THR A 209 0.86 9.37 2.72
N LEU A 210 2.13 9.44 2.31
CA LEU A 210 2.87 8.26 1.84
C LEU A 210 3.02 7.23 2.95
N TYR A 211 3.19 7.66 4.18
CA TYR A 211 3.28 6.76 5.32
C TYR A 211 1.98 5.98 5.55
N GLN A 212 0.81 6.62 5.39
CA GLN A 212 -0.48 5.95 5.54
C GLN A 212 -0.62 4.75 4.57
N HIS A 213 -0.18 4.90 3.31
CA HIS A 213 -0.18 3.79 2.34
C HIS A 213 0.65 2.58 2.81
N ILE A 214 1.77 2.83 3.49
CA ILE A 214 2.62 1.77 4.05
C ILE A 214 1.99 1.18 5.31
N GLN A 215 1.36 2.01 6.16
CA GLN A 215 0.64 1.52 7.34
C GLN A 215 -0.56 0.65 6.97
N ASP A 216 -1.23 0.94 5.85
CA ASP A 216 -2.34 0.15 5.35
C ASP A 216 -1.93 -1.26 4.89
N LEU A 217 -0.62 -1.51 4.71
CA LEU A 217 -0.06 -2.84 4.46
C LEU A 217 0.16 -3.66 5.74
N ILE A 218 0.06 -3.07 6.95
CA ILE A 218 0.25 -3.80 8.22
C ILE A 218 -0.61 -5.07 8.29
N PRO A 219 -1.91 -5.05 7.93
CA PRO A 219 -2.72 -6.27 7.93
C PRO A 219 -2.21 -7.33 6.94
N PHE A 220 -1.74 -6.94 5.76
CA PHE A 220 -1.14 -7.86 4.79
C PHE A 220 0.14 -8.51 5.35
N PHE A 221 1.01 -7.74 6.00
CA PHE A 221 2.21 -8.28 6.63
C PHE A 221 1.89 -9.23 7.81
N LYS A 222 0.80 -8.98 8.54
CA LYS A 222 0.27 -9.93 9.52
C LYS A 222 -0.27 -11.20 8.89
N CYS A 223 -0.94 -11.10 7.74
CA CYS A 223 -1.29 -12.27 6.96
C CYS A 223 -0.05 -13.08 6.57
N LYS A 224 1.03 -12.44 6.09
CA LYS A 224 2.30 -13.13 5.78
C LYS A 224 2.97 -13.81 6.98
N LEU A 225 2.60 -13.47 8.22
CA LEU A 225 3.03 -14.18 9.45
C LEU A 225 2.13 -15.36 9.83
N GLY A 226 1.04 -15.60 9.10
CA GLY A 226 -0.02 -16.54 9.49
C GLY A 226 -0.93 -16.03 10.62
N GLU A 227 -0.79 -14.78 11.04
CA GLU A 227 -1.54 -14.17 12.15
C GLU A 227 -2.89 -13.57 11.68
N PHE A 228 -3.77 -14.37 11.08
CA PHE A 228 -5.02 -13.88 10.46
C PHE A 228 -5.96 -13.17 11.44
N GLY A 229 -6.08 -13.65 12.68
CA GLY A 229 -6.88 -12.98 13.71
C GLY A 229 -6.40 -11.54 13.96
N SER A 230 -5.09 -11.36 14.15
CA SER A 230 -4.52 -10.03 14.33
C SER A 230 -4.54 -9.18 13.06
N ALA A 231 -4.52 -9.79 11.88
CA ALA A 231 -4.70 -9.08 10.62
C ALA A 231 -6.11 -8.47 10.53
N LEU A 232 -7.15 -9.24 10.88
CA LEU A 232 -8.53 -8.75 10.96
C LEU A 232 -8.66 -7.61 11.98
N GLU A 233 -8.07 -7.73 13.17
CA GLU A 233 -8.06 -6.63 14.15
C GLU A 233 -7.40 -5.36 13.59
N SER A 234 -6.33 -5.52 12.81
CA SER A 234 -5.61 -4.39 12.21
C SER A 234 -6.33 -3.80 10.99
N LEU A 235 -7.24 -4.55 10.34
CA LEU A 235 -8.10 -4.05 9.26
C LEU A 235 -9.23 -3.17 9.77
N PHE A 236 -9.73 -3.46 10.98
CA PHE A 236 -10.90 -2.82 11.55
C PHE A 236 -10.63 -2.17 12.93
N PRO A 237 -9.58 -1.32 13.08
CA PRO A 237 -9.44 -0.53 14.28
C PRO A 237 -10.64 0.43 14.44
N PRO A 238 -10.96 0.87 15.67
CA PRO A 238 -12.10 1.75 15.93
C PRO A 238 -12.06 3.08 15.19
N VAL A 239 -10.85 3.57 14.89
CA VAL A 239 -10.61 4.86 14.24
C VAL A 239 -9.83 4.63 12.96
N ASN A 240 -10.30 5.21 11.86
CA ASN A 240 -9.66 5.20 10.53
C ASN A 240 -9.23 3.80 10.05
N PRO A 241 -10.15 2.82 9.97
CA PRO A 241 -9.82 1.46 9.57
C PRO A 241 -9.19 1.39 8.17
N PRO A 242 -8.09 0.65 7.96
CA PRO A 242 -7.54 0.43 6.62
C PRO A 242 -8.57 -0.11 5.63
N ALA A 243 -9.53 -0.92 6.12
CA ALA A 243 -10.61 -1.45 5.29
C ALA A 243 -11.51 -0.38 4.66
N SER A 244 -11.58 0.85 5.20
CA SER A 244 -12.38 1.91 4.57
C SER A 244 -11.80 2.43 3.26
N ARG A 245 -10.52 2.15 2.99
CA ARG A 245 -9.82 2.51 1.75
C ARG A 245 -9.78 1.35 0.74
N PHE A 246 -10.47 0.26 1.01
CA PHE A 246 -10.50 -0.88 0.08
C PHE A 246 -11.18 -0.49 -1.23
N THR A 247 -10.54 -0.88 -2.33
CA THR A 247 -11.17 -1.05 -3.64
C THR A 247 -11.74 -2.46 -3.74
N PRO A 248 -12.65 -2.74 -4.70
CA PRO A 248 -13.12 -4.10 -4.97
C PRO A 248 -11.98 -5.11 -5.16
N ALA A 249 -10.93 -4.73 -5.91
CA ALA A 249 -9.78 -5.60 -6.14
C ALA A 249 -9.01 -5.94 -4.85
N ILE A 250 -8.79 -4.96 -3.97
CA ILE A 250 -8.12 -5.19 -2.68
C ILE A 250 -8.98 -6.08 -1.78
N PHE A 251 -10.31 -5.86 -1.76
CA PHE A 251 -11.23 -6.71 -1.02
C PHE A 251 -11.15 -8.17 -1.47
N LEU A 252 -11.25 -8.41 -2.78
CA LEU A 252 -11.17 -9.75 -3.37
C LEU A 252 -9.82 -10.42 -3.09
N LEU A 253 -8.73 -9.63 -3.10
CA LEU A 253 -7.40 -10.10 -2.74
C LEU A 253 -7.33 -10.59 -1.28
N PHE A 254 -7.84 -9.80 -0.31
CA PHE A 254 -7.89 -10.23 1.09
C PHE A 254 -8.82 -11.42 1.31
N LEU A 255 -9.98 -11.45 0.63
CA LEU A 255 -10.90 -12.58 0.69
C LEU A 255 -10.20 -13.87 0.26
N ARG A 256 -9.48 -13.83 -0.88
CA ARG A 256 -8.66 -14.96 -1.35
C ARG A 256 -7.57 -15.34 -0.35
N ILE A 257 -6.81 -14.37 0.19
CA ILE A 257 -5.77 -14.64 1.18
C ILE A 257 -6.33 -15.41 2.38
N PHE A 258 -7.46 -14.97 2.92
CA PHE A 258 -8.09 -15.62 4.06
C PHE A 258 -8.72 -16.96 3.73
N GLU A 259 -9.25 -17.13 2.52
CA GLU A 259 -9.89 -18.37 2.06
C GLU A 259 -8.88 -19.46 1.72
N THR A 260 -7.72 -19.13 1.16
CA THR A 260 -6.75 -20.12 0.66
C THR A 260 -5.49 -20.22 1.50
N ALA A 261 -5.27 -19.29 2.43
CA ALA A 261 -4.02 -19.13 3.16
C ALA A 261 -2.78 -19.00 2.27
N THR A 262 -2.95 -18.40 1.09
CA THR A 262 -1.86 -18.07 0.15
C THR A 262 -1.77 -16.56 -0.01
N ALA A 263 -0.59 -16.03 -0.35
CA ALA A 263 -0.40 -14.61 -0.65
C ALA A 263 0.51 -14.41 -1.87
N PRO A 264 0.38 -13.28 -2.60
CA PRO A 264 1.31 -12.95 -3.67
C PRO A 264 2.74 -12.78 -3.13
N ARG A 265 3.73 -13.23 -3.90
CA ARG A 265 5.15 -13.06 -3.62
C ARG A 265 5.64 -11.76 -4.25
N LEU A 266 5.35 -10.65 -3.59
CA LEU A 266 5.73 -9.31 -4.02
C LEU A 266 6.31 -8.52 -2.86
N THR A 267 7.28 -7.66 -3.16
CA THR A 267 7.70 -6.58 -2.26
C THR A 267 6.89 -5.35 -2.64
N VAL A 268 6.14 -4.80 -1.68
CA VAL A 268 5.17 -3.72 -1.95
C VAL A 268 5.37 -2.55 -0.99
N SER A 269 4.99 -1.36 -1.45
CA SER A 269 4.94 -0.12 -0.67
C SER A 269 3.53 0.46 -0.54
N GLN A 270 2.56 -0.09 -1.28
CA GLN A 270 1.14 0.26 -1.22
C GLN A 270 0.26 -0.95 -1.57
N LEU A 271 -1.01 -0.92 -1.18
CA LEU A 271 -1.93 -2.05 -1.34
C LEU A 271 -2.22 -2.38 -2.81
N GLU A 272 -2.31 -1.39 -3.68
CA GLU A 272 -2.69 -1.54 -5.09
C GLU A 272 -1.68 -2.40 -5.85
N GLN A 273 -0.42 -2.39 -5.43
CA GLN A 273 0.64 -3.23 -6.02
C GLN A 273 0.40 -4.73 -5.79
N LEU A 274 -0.40 -5.11 -4.80
CA LEU A 274 -0.75 -6.51 -4.53
C LEU A 274 -1.67 -7.10 -5.61
N CYS A 275 -2.43 -6.25 -6.31
CA CYS A 275 -3.39 -6.65 -7.33
C CYS A 275 -2.74 -6.94 -8.70
N PHE A 276 -1.42 -7.12 -8.75
CA PHE A 276 -0.70 -7.47 -9.97
C PHE A 276 -1.07 -8.89 -10.43
N SER A 277 -1.67 -9.02 -11.61
CA SER A 277 -2.27 -10.26 -12.11
C SER A 277 -1.25 -11.39 -12.36
N GLU A 278 -0.02 -11.06 -12.71
CA GLU A 278 1.04 -12.04 -13.00
C GLU A 278 1.83 -12.46 -11.74
N ALA A 279 1.43 -11.98 -10.55
CA ALA A 279 2.10 -12.32 -9.31
C ALA A 279 1.95 -13.83 -9.01
N SER A 280 3.06 -14.50 -8.73
CA SER A 280 3.05 -15.86 -8.20
C SER A 280 2.49 -15.87 -6.77
N TRP A 281 1.55 -16.78 -6.49
CA TRP A 281 0.99 -16.98 -5.15
C TRP A 281 1.68 -18.13 -4.44
N GLU A 282 2.01 -17.93 -3.16
CA GLU A 282 2.68 -18.93 -2.32
C GLU A 282 1.87 -19.21 -1.05
N PRO A 283 1.90 -20.45 -0.52
CA PRO A 283 1.37 -20.76 0.80
C PRO A 283 2.03 -19.90 1.88
N ILE A 284 1.22 -19.39 2.79
CA ILE A 284 1.71 -18.66 3.97
C ILE A 284 2.12 -19.68 5.01
N LYS A 285 3.36 -19.57 5.50
CA LYS A 285 3.90 -20.47 6.51
C LYS A 285 3.03 -20.47 7.78
N ASP A 286 2.73 -21.66 8.28
CA ASP A 286 1.98 -21.91 9.53
C ASP A 286 0.55 -21.32 9.54
N ALA A 287 0.02 -20.91 8.39
CA ALA A 287 -1.33 -20.36 8.25
C ALA A 287 -2.35 -21.43 7.85
N VAL A 288 -3.55 -21.31 8.39
CA VAL A 288 -4.71 -22.12 8.01
C VAL A 288 -5.80 -21.18 7.49
N PRO A 289 -6.53 -21.55 6.41
CA PRO A 289 -7.69 -20.80 5.96
C PRO A 289 -8.66 -20.43 7.09
N LEU A 290 -9.24 -19.24 7.00
CA LEU A 290 -10.28 -18.82 7.93
C LEU A 290 -11.52 -19.71 7.78
N LYS A 291 -12.19 -19.94 8.92
CA LYS A 291 -13.52 -20.55 8.92
C LYS A 291 -14.48 -19.66 8.14
N ARG A 292 -15.45 -20.27 7.44
CA ARG A 292 -16.46 -19.53 6.64
C ARG A 292 -17.20 -18.45 7.42
N SER A 293 -17.56 -18.71 8.68
CA SER A 293 -18.18 -17.69 9.54
C SER A 293 -17.29 -16.47 9.77
N GLU A 294 -15.97 -16.63 9.84
CA GLU A 294 -15.01 -15.53 9.93
C GLU A 294 -14.80 -14.82 8.59
N LEU A 295 -14.84 -15.55 7.46
CA LEU A 295 -14.86 -14.94 6.11
C LEU A 295 -16.10 -14.06 5.90
N VAL A 296 -17.28 -14.55 6.31
CA VAL A 296 -18.53 -13.78 6.24
C VAL A 296 -18.45 -12.54 7.13
N LYS A 297 -17.97 -12.66 8.37
CA LYS A 297 -17.76 -11.50 9.25
C LYS A 297 -16.79 -10.49 8.65
N PHE A 298 -15.65 -10.94 8.14
CA PHE A 298 -14.69 -10.09 7.45
C PHE A 298 -15.37 -9.33 6.31
N ALA A 299 -16.11 -10.04 5.47
CA ALA A 299 -16.68 -9.48 4.26
C ALA A 299 -17.75 -8.42 4.56
N LEU A 300 -18.68 -8.75 5.46
CA LEU A 300 -19.72 -7.81 5.88
C LEU A 300 -19.13 -6.59 6.60
N LYS A 301 -18.05 -6.75 7.38
CA LYS A 301 -17.33 -5.61 7.99
C LYS A 301 -16.67 -4.74 6.93
N ALA A 302 -15.99 -5.32 5.95
CA ALA A 302 -15.35 -4.58 4.86
C ALA A 302 -16.37 -3.79 4.03
N GLN A 303 -17.52 -4.40 3.73
CA GLN A 303 -18.64 -3.73 3.07
C GLN A 303 -19.19 -2.55 3.90
N ARG A 304 -19.34 -2.69 5.22
CA ARG A 304 -19.72 -1.57 6.10
C ARG A 304 -18.68 -0.44 6.12
N CYS A 305 -17.40 -0.76 5.94
CA CYS A 305 -16.32 0.23 5.96
C CYS A 305 -16.12 0.95 4.62
N SER A 306 -16.39 0.28 3.49
CA SER A 306 -16.08 0.78 2.15
C SER A 306 -17.31 0.73 1.23
N LEU A 307 -17.78 1.92 0.83
CA LEU A 307 -18.90 2.06 -0.10
C LEU A 307 -18.60 1.44 -1.48
N SER A 308 -17.34 1.46 -1.93
CA SER A 308 -16.95 0.87 -3.21
C SER A 308 -17.12 -0.64 -3.18
N VAL A 309 -16.69 -1.29 -2.09
CA VAL A 309 -16.86 -2.75 -1.87
C VAL A 309 -18.33 -3.10 -1.68
N TYR A 310 -19.09 -2.28 -0.94
CA TYR A 310 -20.51 -2.48 -0.72
C TYR A 310 -21.34 -2.38 -2.01
N SER A 311 -20.92 -1.54 -2.94
CA SER A 311 -21.67 -1.28 -4.18
C SER A 311 -21.31 -2.23 -5.31
N ASP A 312 -20.19 -2.94 -5.21
CA ASP A 312 -19.61 -3.73 -6.29
C ASP A 312 -20.21 -5.16 -6.40
N PRO A 313 -20.81 -5.53 -7.54
CA PRO A 313 -21.45 -6.83 -7.69
C PRO A 313 -20.51 -8.03 -7.68
N GLU A 314 -19.24 -7.86 -8.08
CA GLU A 314 -18.26 -8.95 -8.08
C GLU A 314 -17.85 -9.32 -6.65
N CYS A 315 -17.72 -8.32 -5.76
CA CYS A 315 -17.51 -8.53 -4.33
C CYS A 315 -18.64 -9.36 -3.71
N TRP A 316 -19.90 -9.03 -4.04
CA TRP A 316 -21.06 -9.80 -3.58
C TRP A 316 -21.11 -11.21 -4.16
N ALA A 317 -20.87 -11.36 -5.46
CA ALA A 317 -20.87 -12.68 -6.11
C ALA A 317 -19.76 -13.59 -5.53
N SER A 318 -18.59 -13.03 -5.23
CA SER A 318 -17.48 -13.76 -4.63
C SER A 318 -17.80 -14.20 -3.19
N LEU A 319 -18.40 -13.32 -2.39
CA LEU A 319 -18.87 -13.68 -1.05
C LEU A 319 -19.95 -14.77 -1.10
N LEU A 320 -20.89 -14.68 -2.05
CA LEU A 320 -21.92 -15.71 -2.23
C LEU A 320 -21.32 -17.07 -2.59
N LYS A 321 -20.30 -17.13 -3.44
CA LYS A 321 -19.60 -18.39 -3.75
C LYS A 321 -19.02 -19.05 -2.49
N VAL A 322 -18.47 -18.27 -1.56
CA VAL A 322 -17.92 -18.76 -0.29
C VAL A 322 -18.98 -19.45 0.59
N VAL A 323 -20.22 -18.93 0.58
CA VAL A 323 -21.32 -19.50 1.39
C VAL A 323 -22.16 -20.55 0.67
N CYS A 324 -22.27 -20.48 -0.66
CA CYS A 324 -23.05 -21.41 -1.49
C CYS A 324 -22.37 -22.77 -1.68
N SER A 325 -21.04 -22.85 -1.62
CA SER A 325 -20.28 -24.08 -1.90
C SER A 325 -19.31 -24.43 -0.74
N PRO A 326 -19.79 -25.12 0.31
CA PRO A 326 -18.93 -25.57 1.41
C PRO A 326 -17.78 -26.45 0.90
N HIS A 327 -16.53 -26.10 1.19
CA HIS A 327 -15.35 -26.94 0.95
C HIS A 327 -15.14 -27.41 -0.50
N GLY A 328 -15.64 -26.65 -1.49
CA GLY A 328 -15.58 -27.07 -2.89
C GLY A 328 -16.46 -28.30 -3.20
N SER A 329 -17.39 -28.65 -2.29
CA SER A 329 -18.39 -29.67 -2.54
C SER A 329 -19.25 -29.23 -3.73
N PRO A 330 -19.39 -30.06 -4.78
CA PRO A 330 -20.27 -29.77 -5.90
C PRO A 330 -21.76 -29.89 -5.53
N THR A 331 -22.07 -30.30 -4.30
CA THR A 331 -23.44 -30.53 -3.84
C THR A 331 -24.05 -29.25 -3.28
N ALA A 332 -25.21 -28.88 -3.81
CA ALA A 332 -26.08 -27.84 -3.29
C ALA A 332 -26.35 -27.98 -1.78
N LEU A 333 -26.53 -26.86 -1.07
CA LEU A 333 -26.98 -26.91 0.32
C LEU A 333 -28.43 -27.40 0.36
N PRO A 334 -28.75 -28.39 1.22
CA PRO A 334 -30.11 -28.86 1.35
C PRO A 334 -31.00 -27.73 1.88
N ILE A 335 -32.24 -27.70 1.38
CA ILE A 335 -33.26 -26.73 1.80
C ILE A 335 -33.55 -26.98 3.29
N PRO A 336 -33.42 -25.95 4.15
CA PRO A 336 -33.73 -26.08 5.57
C PRO A 336 -35.25 -26.12 5.81
N SER A 337 -35.67 -26.40 7.05
CA SER A 337 -37.11 -26.42 7.38
C SER A 337 -37.77 -25.06 7.15
N GLN A 338 -39.05 -25.06 6.78
CA GLN A 338 -39.83 -23.82 6.58
C GLN A 338 -39.87 -22.96 7.84
N GLN A 339 -39.96 -23.59 9.02
CA GLN A 339 -39.88 -22.92 10.30
C GLN A 339 -38.55 -22.16 10.45
N PHE A 340 -37.43 -22.80 10.11
CA PHE A 340 -36.12 -22.15 10.17
C PHE A 340 -36.01 -20.97 9.19
N LEU A 341 -36.53 -21.10 7.97
CA LEU A 341 -36.52 -20.00 6.98
C LEU A 341 -37.30 -18.78 7.46
N TYR A 342 -38.41 -18.99 8.16
CA TYR A 342 -39.23 -17.93 8.74
C TYR A 342 -38.52 -17.27 9.93
N GLU A 343 -38.10 -18.06 10.93
CA GLU A 343 -37.40 -17.56 12.12
C GLU A 343 -36.08 -16.85 11.79
N SER A 344 -35.41 -17.26 10.70
CA SER A 344 -34.16 -16.65 10.25
C SER A 344 -34.32 -15.21 9.77
N ARG A 345 -35.51 -14.76 9.37
CA ARG A 345 -35.74 -13.40 8.86
C ARG A 345 -35.42 -12.36 9.90
N ASP A 346 -36.06 -12.45 11.05
CA ASP A 346 -35.90 -11.50 12.15
C ASP A 346 -34.46 -11.57 12.69
N ALA A 347 -33.92 -12.79 12.85
CA ALA A 347 -32.55 -12.99 13.32
C ALA A 347 -31.50 -12.36 12.39
N VAL A 348 -31.69 -12.42 11.06
CA VAL A 348 -30.81 -11.78 10.09
C VAL A 348 -30.94 -10.27 10.15
N ILE A 349 -32.16 -9.73 10.20
CA ILE A 349 -32.41 -8.28 10.30
C ILE A 349 -31.75 -7.73 11.57
N ASP A 350 -31.92 -8.39 12.71
CA ASP A 350 -31.31 -8.00 13.98
C ASP A 350 -29.78 -7.97 13.88
N GLN A 351 -29.16 -8.98 13.26
CA GLN A 351 -27.71 -9.02 13.05
C GLN A 351 -27.21 -7.92 12.12
N LEU A 352 -27.97 -7.60 11.06
CA LEU A 352 -27.63 -6.54 10.12
C LEU A 352 -27.81 -5.14 10.73
N ASN A 353 -28.76 -4.98 11.66
CA ASN A 353 -29.04 -3.73 12.37
C ASN A 353 -28.09 -3.47 13.56
N GLN A 354 -27.25 -4.44 13.95
CA GLN A 354 -26.22 -4.21 14.98
C GLN A 354 -25.32 -3.04 14.59
N GLN A 355 -25.39 -1.98 15.40
CA GLN A 355 -24.60 -0.76 15.28
C GLN A 355 -23.10 -1.06 15.49
N GLY A 356 -22.24 -0.51 14.62
CA GLY A 356 -20.79 -0.62 14.70
C GLY A 356 -20.16 -1.77 13.90
N TYR A 357 -18.83 -1.93 14.04
CA TYR A 357 -18.02 -2.90 13.29
C TYR A 357 -18.01 -4.31 13.90
N ASN A 358 -18.76 -4.55 14.97
CA ASN A 358 -18.79 -5.84 15.67
C ASN A 358 -19.99 -6.68 15.25
N ILE A 359 -19.90 -7.29 14.07
CA ILE A 359 -20.87 -8.28 13.61
C ILE A 359 -20.71 -9.54 14.46
N GLN A 360 -21.67 -9.80 15.34
CA GLN A 360 -21.75 -11.06 16.08
C GLN A 360 -22.81 -11.97 15.45
N ILE A 361 -22.35 -13.06 14.85
CA ILE A 361 -23.24 -14.11 14.36
C ILE A 361 -23.66 -14.95 15.57
N SER A 362 -24.95 -14.93 15.90
CA SER A 362 -25.49 -15.62 17.07
C SER A 362 -25.22 -17.12 16.99
N ARG A 363 -24.76 -17.73 18.10
CA ARG A 363 -24.55 -19.18 18.18
C ARG A 363 -25.85 -19.96 18.02
N CYS A 364 -26.98 -19.40 18.45
CA CYS A 364 -28.30 -20.00 18.27
C CYS A 364 -28.67 -20.10 16.79
N PHE A 365 -28.34 -19.06 16.01
CA PHE A 365 -28.59 -19.01 14.57
C PHE A 365 -27.77 -20.05 13.79
N LEU A 366 -26.56 -20.37 14.25
CA LEU A 366 -25.70 -21.37 13.62
C LEU A 366 -25.94 -22.82 14.10
N ARG A 367 -26.87 -23.06 15.04
CA ARG A 367 -26.97 -24.34 15.76
C ARG A 367 -27.50 -25.47 14.91
N THR A 368 -28.55 -25.22 14.11
CA THR A 368 -29.30 -26.27 13.39
C THR A 368 -28.81 -26.44 11.96
N TYR A 369 -28.67 -25.32 11.23
CA TYR A 369 -28.25 -25.30 9.83
C TYR A 369 -27.13 -24.27 9.64
N PRO A 370 -25.90 -24.53 10.11
CA PRO A 370 -24.83 -23.52 10.15
C PRO A 370 -24.50 -22.93 8.77
N ASP A 371 -24.54 -23.75 7.72
CA ASP A 371 -24.16 -23.33 6.38
C ASP A 371 -25.28 -22.54 5.70
N GLN A 372 -26.52 -23.00 5.83
CA GLN A 372 -27.70 -22.30 5.37
C GLN A 372 -27.88 -20.98 6.12
N ALA A 373 -27.60 -20.94 7.42
CA ALA A 373 -27.63 -19.73 8.23
C ALA A 373 -26.66 -18.66 7.68
N LEU A 374 -25.41 -19.05 7.35
CA LEU A 374 -24.45 -18.14 6.74
C LEU A 374 -24.89 -17.67 5.36
N LEU A 375 -25.45 -18.56 4.54
CA LEU A 375 -26.03 -18.19 3.24
C LEU A 375 -27.15 -17.17 3.42
N LEU A 376 -28.13 -17.45 4.29
CA LEU A 376 -29.25 -16.55 4.58
C LEU A 376 -28.81 -15.19 5.12
N LEU A 377 -27.76 -15.13 5.95
CA LEU A 377 -27.20 -13.87 6.43
C LEU A 377 -26.62 -13.03 5.29
N VAL A 378 -25.83 -13.64 4.40
CA VAL A 378 -25.28 -12.94 3.21
C VAL A 378 -26.40 -12.54 2.25
N THR A 379 -27.38 -13.42 2.04
CA THR A 379 -28.56 -13.17 1.21
C THR A 379 -29.37 -12.00 1.76
N GLY A 380 -29.64 -11.95 3.05
CA GLY A 380 -30.35 -10.83 3.68
C GLY A 380 -29.59 -9.51 3.56
N ALA A 381 -28.26 -9.54 3.75
CA ALA A 381 -27.41 -8.37 3.58
C ALA A 381 -27.47 -7.83 2.14
N LEU A 382 -27.45 -8.73 1.15
CA LEU A 382 -27.62 -8.38 -0.26
C LEU A 382 -29.01 -7.79 -0.53
N GLY A 383 -30.07 -8.34 0.06
CA GLY A 383 -31.42 -7.79 -0.05
C GLY A 383 -31.50 -6.35 0.43
N VAL A 384 -30.91 -6.05 1.59
CA VAL A 384 -30.79 -4.67 2.10
C VAL A 384 -30.06 -3.77 1.09
N ARG A 385 -28.96 -4.26 0.48
CA ARG A 385 -28.22 -3.51 -0.55
C ARG A 385 -29.06 -3.22 -1.80
N ILE A 386 -29.81 -4.20 -2.30
CA ILE A 386 -30.65 -4.04 -3.51
C ILE A 386 -31.79 -3.03 -3.25
N LEU A 387 -32.37 -3.07 -2.04
CA LEU A 387 -33.42 -2.13 -1.63
C LEU A 387 -32.91 -0.68 -1.56
N GLN A 388 -31.62 -0.46 -1.23
CA GLN A 388 -31.04 0.87 -1.11
C GLN A 388 -30.71 1.57 -2.44
N GLY A 389 -30.65 0.85 -3.57
CA GLY A 389 -30.32 1.47 -4.86
C GLY A 389 -29.97 0.45 -5.95
N SER A 390 -29.76 0.92 -7.18
CA SER A 390 -29.46 0.08 -8.34
C SER A 390 -28.29 -0.88 -8.09
N PHE A 391 -28.37 -2.05 -8.72
CA PHE A 391 -27.40 -3.12 -8.51
C PHE A 391 -27.11 -3.81 -9.85
N SER A 392 -26.14 -3.26 -10.58
CA SER A 392 -25.78 -3.74 -11.91
C SER A 392 -24.27 -3.89 -12.05
N PRO A 393 -23.78 -4.98 -12.69
CA PRO A 393 -24.54 -6.10 -13.24
C PRO A 393 -25.05 -7.08 -12.16
N ALA A 394 -26.31 -7.51 -12.27
CA ALA A 394 -26.92 -8.47 -11.34
C ALA A 394 -26.63 -9.95 -11.69
N LEU A 395 -26.26 -10.23 -12.94
CA LEU A 395 -26.03 -11.59 -13.45
C LEU A 395 -24.97 -12.39 -12.67
N PRO A 396 -23.79 -11.83 -12.30
CA PRO A 396 -22.80 -12.57 -11.52
C PRO A 396 -23.34 -13.06 -10.17
N VAL A 397 -24.22 -12.29 -9.54
CA VAL A 397 -24.88 -12.61 -8.28
C VAL A 397 -25.91 -13.72 -8.47
N LEU A 398 -26.73 -13.67 -9.52
CA LEU A 398 -27.67 -14.75 -9.84
C LEU A 398 -26.94 -16.07 -10.10
N ASN A 399 -25.85 -16.02 -10.88
CA ASN A 399 -25.03 -17.20 -11.17
C ASN A 399 -24.43 -17.82 -9.89
N ALA A 400 -24.19 -17.05 -8.84
CA ALA A 400 -23.73 -17.56 -7.56
C ALA A 400 -24.81 -18.37 -6.81
N TYR A 401 -26.09 -18.17 -7.12
CA TYR A 401 -27.22 -18.93 -6.55
C TYR A 401 -27.63 -20.17 -7.36
N LYS A 402 -26.97 -20.46 -8.49
CA LYS A 402 -27.42 -21.50 -9.44
C LYS A 402 -27.76 -22.86 -8.79
N ASP A 403 -26.99 -23.25 -7.77
CA ASP A 403 -27.16 -24.53 -7.06
C ASP A 403 -28.04 -24.38 -5.79
N ASN A 404 -28.35 -23.15 -5.37
CA ASN A 404 -29.08 -22.83 -4.15
C ASN A 404 -30.26 -21.89 -4.44
N LEU A 405 -31.09 -22.24 -5.44
CA LEU A 405 -32.24 -21.43 -5.89
C LEU A 405 -33.24 -21.11 -4.77
N TRP A 406 -33.37 -21.99 -3.77
CA TRP A 406 -34.23 -21.75 -2.61
C TRP A 406 -33.82 -20.49 -1.82
N ALA A 407 -32.53 -20.16 -1.77
CA ALA A 407 -32.05 -18.97 -1.08
C ALA A 407 -32.33 -17.71 -1.92
N PHE A 408 -32.30 -17.83 -3.25
CA PHE A 408 -32.73 -16.75 -4.14
C PHE A 408 -34.24 -16.50 -4.05
N GLN A 409 -35.06 -17.55 -3.97
CA GLN A 409 -36.49 -17.41 -3.70
C GLN A 409 -36.71 -16.71 -2.36
N TRP A 410 -36.00 -17.12 -1.31
CA TRP A 410 -36.02 -16.44 -0.02
C TRP A 410 -35.57 -14.97 -0.13
N LEU A 411 -34.60 -14.61 -0.97
CA LEU A 411 -34.27 -13.19 -1.23
C LEU A 411 -35.48 -12.42 -1.78
N CYS A 412 -36.08 -12.94 -2.85
CA CYS A 412 -37.23 -12.32 -3.53
C CYS A 412 -38.42 -12.15 -2.58
N ASP A 413 -38.76 -13.19 -1.82
CA ASP A 413 -39.85 -13.18 -0.84
C ASP A 413 -39.65 -12.08 0.20
N GLY A 414 -38.40 -11.85 0.63
CA GLY A 414 -38.05 -10.82 1.61
C GLY A 414 -38.13 -9.39 1.08
N MET A 415 -38.13 -9.21 -0.25
CA MET A 415 -38.22 -7.91 -0.92
C MET A 415 -39.63 -7.60 -1.43
N THR A 416 -40.62 -8.48 -1.19
CA THR A 416 -42.02 -8.28 -1.62
C THR A 416 -42.66 -7.02 -1.07
N SER A 417 -42.16 -6.50 0.06
CA SER A 417 -42.54 -5.20 0.62
C SER A 417 -42.19 -4.00 -0.27
N SER A 418 -41.30 -4.17 -1.26
CA SER A 418 -40.90 -3.16 -2.25
C SER A 418 -40.93 -3.75 -3.67
N GLN A 419 -42.14 -3.94 -4.19
CA GLN A 419 -42.36 -4.54 -5.53
C GLN A 419 -41.65 -3.80 -6.66
N ASP A 420 -41.60 -2.47 -6.62
CA ASP A 420 -40.93 -1.66 -7.65
C ASP A 420 -39.42 -1.92 -7.73
N ARG A 421 -38.76 -2.08 -6.57
CA ARG A 421 -37.33 -2.38 -6.49
C ARG A 421 -37.04 -3.81 -6.93
N LEU A 422 -37.87 -4.78 -6.49
CA LEU A 422 -37.78 -6.17 -6.93
C LEU A 422 -37.93 -6.27 -8.45
N HIS A 423 -38.93 -5.61 -9.03
CA HIS A 423 -39.15 -5.62 -10.48
C HIS A 423 -37.99 -4.97 -11.25
N SER A 424 -37.45 -3.86 -10.74
CA SER A 424 -36.27 -3.20 -11.32
C SER A 424 -35.04 -4.10 -11.29
N PHE A 425 -34.78 -4.78 -10.16
CA PHE A 425 -33.67 -5.72 -10.03
C PHE A 425 -33.82 -6.94 -10.96
N LEU A 426 -35.02 -7.52 -11.07
CA LEU A 426 -35.29 -8.60 -12.02
C LEU A 426 -35.10 -8.15 -13.47
N LYS A 427 -35.46 -6.90 -13.80
CA LYS A 427 -35.21 -6.31 -15.12
C LYS A 427 -33.71 -6.13 -15.38
N GLU A 428 -32.94 -5.66 -14.40
CA GLU A 428 -31.47 -5.54 -14.47
C GLU A 428 -30.78 -6.90 -14.70
N ILE A 429 -31.36 -8.01 -14.19
CA ILE A 429 -30.89 -9.38 -14.48
C ILE A 429 -31.12 -9.76 -15.95
N THR A 430 -32.27 -9.40 -16.51
CA THR A 430 -32.64 -9.75 -17.90
C THR A 430 -31.92 -8.92 -18.97
N GLN A 431 -31.39 -7.75 -18.60
CA GLN A 431 -30.61 -6.91 -19.50
C GLN A 431 -29.17 -7.44 -19.60
N LYS A 432 -28.87 -8.16 -20.69
CA LYS A 432 -27.50 -8.58 -21.02
C LYS A 432 -26.56 -7.37 -21.08
N PRO A 433 -25.31 -7.45 -20.57
CA PRO A 433 -24.26 -6.62 -21.13
C PRO A 433 -24.13 -7.01 -22.61
N SER A 434 -24.33 -6.06 -23.50
CA SER A 434 -24.03 -6.20 -24.92
C SER A 434 -22.53 -6.43 -25.08
N ASN A 435 -22.09 -7.69 -24.95
CA ASN A 435 -20.87 -8.31 -25.46
C ASN A 435 -20.68 -9.66 -24.75
N THR A 436 -21.10 -10.76 -25.38
CA THR A 436 -20.52 -12.13 -25.42
C THR A 436 -21.66 -13.15 -25.72
N PRO A 437 -21.53 -14.02 -26.74
CA PRO A 437 -22.55 -15.01 -27.08
C PRO A 437 -22.40 -16.30 -26.25
N GLY A 438 -23.52 -16.94 -25.92
CA GLY A 438 -23.57 -18.34 -25.49
C GLY A 438 -23.82 -18.58 -24.00
N ASN A 439 -25.10 -18.56 -23.61
CA ASN A 439 -25.76 -19.56 -22.75
C ASN A 439 -27.13 -19.01 -22.32
N GLN A 440 -28.19 -19.58 -22.88
CA GLN A 440 -29.56 -19.31 -22.47
C GLN A 440 -29.86 -20.17 -21.23
N LEU A 441 -30.08 -19.55 -20.08
CA LEU A 441 -30.83 -20.13 -18.99
C LEU A 441 -32.18 -19.41 -18.95
N VAL A 442 -33.22 -20.09 -19.40
CA VAL A 442 -34.62 -19.65 -19.24
C VAL A 442 -35.02 -20.00 -17.81
N VAL A 443 -35.25 -18.98 -16.99
CA VAL A 443 -35.88 -19.15 -15.68
C VAL A 443 -37.33 -18.69 -15.84
N ASP A 444 -38.24 -19.65 -15.90
CA ASP A 444 -39.69 -19.37 -15.85
C ASP A 444 -40.05 -19.03 -14.39
N PHE A 445 -40.49 -17.79 -14.18
CA PHE A 445 -41.17 -17.39 -12.94
C PHE A 445 -42.67 -17.68 -13.11
N LYS A 446 -43.22 -18.59 -12.29
CA LYS A 446 -44.66 -18.70 -12.03
C LYS A 446 -44.98 -18.09 -10.69
#